data_AF-A0A497BAS7-F1
#
_entry.id   AF-A0A497BAS7-F1
#
_cell.length_a   1.000
_cell.length_b   1.000
_cell.length_c   1.000
_cell.angle_alpha   90.00
_cell.angle_beta   90.00
_cell.angle_gamma   90.00
#
_symmetry.space_group_name_H-M   'P 1'
#
loop_
_entity.id
_entity.type
_entity.pdbx_description
1 polymer ?
#
loop_
_entity_poly.entity_id
_entity_poly.type
_entity_poly.pdbx_seq_one_letter_code
_entity_poly.pdbx_strand_id
1 'polypeptide(L)'
;MPKVNDNVLEGYACPRCHSAAPFDIVATATFVRVDDDGFTDVESMEWGNSSPFLCCACGHFAVARAFQINKRHVAGATVRWYDPDDGMCSRTFVIETIAYCADGVIKITDTEGGYLECLSEELG
;
A
#
# COMPACT_ATOMS: atom_id res chain seq x y z
N MET A 1 13.53 -13.10 -22.13
CA MET A 1 13.08 -11.70 -21.96
C MET A 1 12.55 -11.58 -20.53
N PRO A 2 13.03 -10.66 -19.69
CA PRO A 2 12.46 -10.50 -18.36
C PRO A 2 11.01 -10.05 -18.52
N LYS A 3 10.10 -10.82 -17.90
CA LYS A 3 8.67 -10.56 -17.92
C LYS A 3 8.46 -9.22 -17.21
N VAL A 4 8.02 -8.20 -17.96
CA VAL A 4 7.60 -6.93 -17.37
C VAL A 4 6.48 -7.26 -16.38
N ASN A 5 6.73 -6.96 -15.11
CA ASN A 5 5.77 -7.12 -14.03
C ASN A 5 4.76 -5.97 -14.13
N ASP A 6 3.87 -6.06 -15.12
CA ASP A 6 3.09 -4.90 -15.56
C ASP A 6 1.99 -4.47 -14.59
N ASN A 7 1.68 -5.19 -13.50
CA ASN A 7 0.66 -4.69 -12.57
C ASN A 7 0.55 -5.34 -11.17
N VAL A 8 1.55 -6.07 -10.65
CA VAL A 8 1.39 -6.76 -9.35
C VAL A 8 1.60 -5.82 -8.14
N LEU A 9 2.24 -4.66 -8.34
CA LEU A 9 2.48 -3.66 -7.29
C LEU A 9 1.53 -2.45 -7.34
N GLU A 10 0.58 -2.40 -8.27
CA GLU A 10 -0.36 -1.28 -8.40
C GLU A 10 -1.28 -1.22 -7.17
N GLY A 11 -0.98 -0.30 -6.26
CA GLY A 11 -1.65 -0.15 -4.96
C GLY A 11 -0.81 -0.61 -3.76
N TYR A 12 0.51 -0.79 -3.89
CA TYR A 12 1.39 -1.02 -2.75
C TYR A 12 2.47 0.08 -2.62
N ALA A 13 2.61 0.64 -1.42
CA ALA A 13 3.69 1.54 -1.04
C ALA A 13 4.14 1.23 0.39
N CYS A 14 5.42 1.45 0.68
CA CYS A 14 5.88 1.32 2.05
C CYS A 14 5.21 2.37 2.95
N PRO A 15 4.54 2.00 4.06
CA PRO A 15 3.92 2.99 4.95
C PRO A 15 4.96 3.90 5.65
N ARG A 16 6.23 3.47 5.68
CA ARG A 16 7.31 4.22 6.36
C ARG A 16 8.06 5.18 5.44
N CYS A 17 8.40 4.76 4.23
CA CYS A 17 9.21 5.56 3.31
C CYS A 17 8.49 5.91 2.01
N HIS A 18 7.26 5.42 1.84
CA HIS A 18 6.39 5.66 0.69
C HIS A 18 6.98 5.21 -0.65
N SER A 19 8.03 4.41 -0.58
CA SER A 19 8.67 3.85 -1.76
C SER A 19 7.74 2.84 -2.43
N ALA A 20 7.57 3.01 -3.74
CA ALA A 20 7.00 2.03 -4.65
C ALA A 20 8.06 1.08 -5.22
N ALA A 21 9.27 1.07 -4.64
CA ALA A 21 10.34 0.14 -4.98
C ALA A 21 9.90 -1.31 -4.69
N PRO A 22 10.64 -2.31 -5.23
CA PRO A 22 10.36 -3.71 -4.95
C PRO A 22 10.29 -4.00 -3.44
N PHE A 23 9.45 -4.97 -3.08
CA PHE A 23 9.33 -5.51 -1.73
C PHE A 23 9.71 -6.99 -1.76
N ASP A 24 10.41 -7.46 -0.73
CA ASP A 24 10.57 -8.89 -0.52
C ASP A 24 9.35 -9.42 0.24
N ILE A 25 8.91 -10.62 -0.11
CA ILE A 25 7.71 -11.25 0.44
C ILE A 25 8.01 -12.68 0.86
N VAL A 26 7.42 -13.10 1.99
CA VAL A 26 7.35 -14.51 2.35
C VAL A 26 6.07 -15.11 1.76
N ALA A 27 6.23 -16.04 0.83
CA ALA A 27 5.12 -16.72 0.16
C ALA A 27 5.13 -18.23 0.44
N THR A 28 3.97 -18.86 0.32
CA THR A 28 3.82 -20.32 0.40
C THR A 28 3.96 -20.91 -1.00
N ALA A 29 4.88 -21.84 -1.18
CA ALA A 29 5.08 -22.54 -2.45
C ALA A 29 4.46 -23.95 -2.40
N THR A 30 3.76 -24.31 -3.47
CA THR A 30 3.25 -25.68 -3.69
C THR A 30 4.16 -26.40 -4.67
N PHE A 31 4.65 -27.59 -4.30
CA PHE A 31 5.61 -28.37 -5.09
C PHE A 31 4.95 -29.63 -5.66
N VAL A 32 5.23 -29.97 -6.92
CA VAL A 32 4.61 -31.12 -7.63
C VAL A 32 5.27 -32.45 -7.24
N ARG A 33 6.58 -32.42 -6.96
CA ARG A 33 7.36 -33.59 -6.57
C ARG A 33 8.38 -33.19 -5.53
N VAL A 34 8.38 -33.93 -4.43
CA VAL A 34 9.38 -33.86 -3.36
C VAL A 34 9.98 -35.26 -3.23
N ASP A 35 11.30 -35.34 -3.34
CA ASP A 35 12.07 -36.54 -3.06
C ASP A 35 13.24 -36.21 -2.13
N ASP A 36 14.09 -37.20 -1.86
CA ASP A 36 15.14 -37.10 -0.84
C ASP A 36 16.21 -36.03 -1.18
N ASP A 37 16.30 -35.63 -2.47
CA ASP A 37 17.21 -34.59 -2.96
C ASP A 37 16.58 -33.17 -2.95
N GLY A 38 15.31 -33.04 -2.55
CA GLY A 38 14.60 -31.77 -2.42
C GLY A 38 13.32 -31.71 -3.27
N PHE A 39 13.22 -30.69 -4.13
CA PHE A 39 12.06 -30.48 -5.00
C PHE A 39 12.52 -30.14 -6.42
N THR A 40 11.80 -30.65 -7.43
CA THR A 40 12.11 -30.37 -8.84
C THR A 40 11.26 -29.27 -9.45
N ASP A 41 10.00 -29.13 -9.02
CA ASP A 41 9.05 -28.20 -9.64
C ASP A 41 8.17 -27.49 -8.62
N VAL A 42 8.03 -26.18 -8.78
CA VAL A 42 7.06 -25.33 -8.07
C VAL A 42 5.86 -25.13 -8.98
N GLU A 43 4.69 -25.59 -8.56
CA GLU A 43 3.44 -25.42 -9.30
C GLU A 43 2.90 -24.00 -9.15
N SER A 44 2.90 -23.50 -7.91
CA SER A 44 2.32 -22.22 -7.57
C SER A 44 3.04 -21.59 -6.37
N MET A 45 2.97 -20.26 -6.32
CA MET A 45 3.46 -19.47 -5.20
C MET A 45 2.35 -18.50 -4.80
N GLU A 46 1.82 -18.72 -3.61
CA GLU A 46 0.69 -17.95 -3.08
C GLU A 46 1.14 -17.07 -1.93
N TRP A 47 0.57 -15.88 -1.89
CA TRP A 47 0.73 -14.95 -0.80
C TRP A 47 -0.55 -14.16 -0.59
N GLY A 48 -0.84 -13.85 0.68
CA GLY A 48 -2.00 -13.08 1.08
C GLY A 48 -1.67 -11.82 1.87
N ASN A 49 -2.72 -11.13 2.32
CA ASN A 49 -2.66 -9.89 3.09
C ASN A 49 -1.92 -9.98 4.44
N SER A 50 -1.81 -11.20 4.99
CA SER A 50 -1.06 -11.48 6.22
C SER A 50 0.39 -11.90 5.98
N SER A 51 0.81 -12.00 4.72
CA SER A 51 2.17 -12.43 4.38
C SER A 51 3.18 -11.36 4.81
N PRO A 52 4.30 -11.73 5.40
CA PRO A 52 5.39 -10.80 5.69
C PRO A 52 5.92 -10.11 4.43
N PHE A 53 6.09 -8.79 4.52
CA PHE A 53 6.66 -7.91 3.50
C PHE A 53 7.82 -7.12 4.09
N LEU A 54 8.88 -6.95 3.31
CA LEU A 54 10.04 -6.13 3.62
C LEU A 54 10.22 -5.07 2.54
N CYS A 55 10.28 -3.80 2.96
CA CYS A 55 10.63 -2.72 2.06
C CYS A 55 12.12 -2.72 1.75
N CYS A 56 12.49 -2.92 0.48
CA CYS A 56 13.90 -2.91 0.08
C CYS A 56 14.54 -1.50 0.16
N ALA A 57 13.74 -0.43 0.23
CA ALA A 57 14.24 0.95 0.31
C ALA A 57 14.59 1.40 1.74
N CYS A 58 13.84 0.96 2.76
CA CYS A 58 14.04 1.41 4.14
C CYS A 58 14.15 0.29 5.18
N GLY A 59 14.03 -0.97 4.76
CA GLY A 59 14.06 -2.14 5.64
C GLY A 59 12.83 -2.29 6.53
N HIS A 60 11.75 -1.53 6.29
CA HIS A 60 10.52 -1.67 7.08
C HIS A 60 9.89 -3.05 6.85
N PHE A 61 9.59 -3.75 7.93
CA PHE A 61 9.00 -5.08 7.92
C PHE A 61 7.60 -5.04 8.52
N ALA A 62 6.59 -5.43 7.75
CA ALA A 62 5.20 -5.54 8.19
C ALA A 62 4.45 -6.57 7.32
N VAL A 63 3.14 -6.72 7.52
CA VAL A 63 2.31 -7.61 6.68
C VAL A 63 1.91 -6.92 5.38
N ALA A 64 1.66 -7.68 4.32
CA ALA A 64 1.30 -7.19 2.98
C ALA A 64 0.19 -6.13 3.00
N ARG A 65 -0.85 -6.30 3.82
CA ARG A 65 -1.93 -5.31 3.95
C ARG A 65 -1.47 -3.93 4.44
N ALA A 66 -0.41 -3.88 5.24
CA ALA A 66 0.14 -2.61 5.74
C ALA A 66 0.86 -1.82 4.64
N PHE A 67 1.24 -2.51 3.56
CA PHE A 67 1.81 -1.90 2.37
C PHE A 67 0.75 -1.55 1.33
N GLN A 68 -0.52 -1.94 1.50
CA GLN A 68 -1.57 -1.57 0.55
C GLN A 68 -1.91 -0.10 0.71
N ILE A 69 -1.67 0.68 -0.35
CA ILE A 69 -2.20 2.04 -0.47
C ILE A 69 -3.71 1.86 -0.50
N ASN A 70 -4.41 2.44 0.48
CA ASN A 70 -5.87 2.40 0.50
C ASN A 70 -6.40 2.96 -0.84
N LYS A 71 -6.87 2.07 -1.72
CA LYS A 71 -7.49 2.43 -3.02
C LYS A 71 -8.73 3.32 -2.87
N ARG A 72 -9.14 3.64 -1.64
CA ARG A 72 -10.18 4.62 -1.34
C ARG A 72 -9.74 6.06 -1.57
N HIS A 73 -8.43 6.37 -1.54
CA HIS A 73 -7.96 7.74 -1.66
C HIS A 73 -7.29 7.94 -3.03
N VAL A 74 -8.11 7.96 -4.08
CA VAL A 74 -7.69 8.19 -5.48
C VAL A 74 -8.39 9.43 -6.03
N ALA A 75 -7.88 10.01 -7.11
CA ALA A 75 -8.55 11.11 -7.78
C ALA A 75 -9.99 10.70 -8.19
N GLY A 76 -10.97 11.55 -7.87
CA GLY A 76 -12.41 11.31 -7.99
C GLY A 76 -13.04 10.60 -6.79
N ALA A 77 -12.25 10.12 -5.81
CA ALA A 77 -12.79 9.49 -4.62
C ALA A 77 -13.23 10.53 -3.58
N THR A 78 -14.33 10.22 -2.90
CA THR A 78 -14.83 11.02 -1.79
C THR A 78 -14.23 10.46 -0.50
N VAL A 79 -13.46 11.28 0.21
CA VAL A 79 -12.87 10.93 1.51
C VAL A 79 -13.43 11.80 2.61
N ARG A 80 -13.58 11.21 3.80
CA ARG A 80 -14.00 11.96 4.98
C ARG A 80 -12.81 12.12 5.91
N TRP A 81 -12.39 13.36 6.09
CA TRP A 81 -11.39 13.73 7.07
C TRP A 81 -12.06 13.99 8.42
N TYR A 82 -11.43 13.52 9.48
CA TYR A 82 -11.82 13.75 10.87
C TYR A 82 -10.74 14.57 11.57
N ASP A 83 -11.11 15.75 12.04
CA ASP A 83 -10.23 16.67 12.75
C ASP A 83 -9.77 16.06 14.10
N PRO A 84 -8.46 15.87 14.31
CA PRO A 84 -7.91 15.32 15.54
C PRO A 84 -8.00 16.28 16.74
N ASP A 85 -8.10 17.60 16.51
CA ASP A 85 -7.93 18.61 17.55
C ASP A 85 -9.25 18.96 18.26
N ASP A 86 -10.41 18.80 17.61
CA ASP A 86 -11.70 19.25 18.18
C ASP A 86 -12.84 18.23 18.12
N GLY A 87 -12.56 16.97 17.76
CA GLY A 87 -13.42 15.81 17.99
C GLY A 87 -14.81 15.78 17.32
N MET A 88 -15.20 16.82 16.58
CA MET A 88 -16.50 16.90 15.88
C MET A 88 -16.45 17.52 14.47
N CYS A 89 -15.30 18.02 14.01
CA CYS A 89 -15.17 18.54 12.66
C CYS A 89 -14.83 17.40 11.69
N SER A 90 -15.84 16.89 10.99
CA SER A 90 -15.60 16.04 9.82
C SER A 90 -15.84 16.84 8.55
N ARG A 91 -14.90 16.79 7.60
CA ARG A 91 -15.09 17.38 6.26
C ARG A 91 -15.00 16.29 5.22
N THR A 92 -15.84 16.41 4.20
CA THR A 92 -15.83 15.51 3.06
C THR A 92 -15.15 16.23 1.91
N PHE A 93 -14.17 15.58 1.29
CA PHE A 93 -13.41 16.11 0.16
C PHE A 93 -13.60 15.20 -1.04
N VAL A 94 -13.71 15.79 -2.23
CA VAL A 94 -13.61 15.04 -3.49
C VAL A 94 -12.19 15.22 -4.01
N ILE A 95 -11.38 14.16 -3.93
CA ILE A 95 -9.96 14.24 -4.27
C ILE A 95 -9.82 14.60 -5.75
N GLU A 96 -9.24 15.75 -6.07
CA GLU A 96 -8.72 16.04 -7.41
C GLU A 96 -7.29 15.49 -7.53
N THR A 97 -6.45 15.81 -6.54
CA THR A 97 -5.09 15.29 -6.45
C THR A 97 -4.76 14.88 -5.02
N ILE A 98 -3.95 13.83 -4.89
CA ILE A 98 -3.46 13.33 -3.59
C ILE A 98 -1.96 13.08 -3.68
N ALA A 99 -1.22 13.56 -2.67
CA ALA A 99 0.21 13.33 -2.54
C ALA A 99 0.53 12.76 -1.15
N TYR A 100 1.26 11.66 -1.12
CA TYR A 100 1.73 11.01 0.10
C TYR A 100 3.15 11.49 0.42
N CYS A 101 3.33 12.12 1.58
CA CYS A 101 4.61 12.65 2.04
C CYS A 101 5.35 11.65 2.92
N ALA A 102 6.68 11.80 3.00
CA ALA A 102 7.58 10.86 3.67
C ALA A 102 7.31 10.67 5.19
N ASP A 103 6.64 11.63 5.80
CA ASP A 103 6.24 11.70 7.21
C ASP A 103 4.87 11.06 7.51
N GLY A 104 4.21 10.47 6.49
CA GLY A 104 2.87 9.91 6.63
C GLY A 104 1.75 10.95 6.50
N VAL A 105 2.11 12.21 6.22
CA VAL A 105 1.15 13.26 5.88
C VAL A 105 0.67 13.06 4.45
N ILE A 106 -0.63 13.14 4.27
CA ILE A 106 -1.31 13.16 2.99
C ILE A 106 -1.72 14.60 2.71
N LYS A 107 -1.36 15.07 1.52
CA LYS A 107 -1.83 16.35 0.97
C LYS A 107 -2.92 16.06 -0.04
N ILE A 108 -4.11 16.58 0.19
CA ILE A 108 -5.27 16.42 -0.68
C ILE A 108 -5.65 17.79 -1.23
N THR A 109 -5.84 17.85 -2.55
CA THR A 109 -6.48 18.99 -3.21
C THR A 109 -7.86 18.54 -3.68
N ASP A 110 -8.90 19.30 -3.35
CA ASP A 110 -10.26 19.10 -3.83
C ASP A 110 -10.45 19.72 -5.22
N THR A 111 -11.40 19.20 -5.97
CA THR A 111 -11.95 19.78 -7.21
C THR A 111 -12.44 21.22 -7.07
N GLU A 112 -12.83 21.63 -5.85
CA GLU A 112 -13.21 23.02 -5.55
C GLU A 112 -12.01 23.94 -5.22
N GLY A 113 -10.78 23.42 -5.31
CA GLY A 113 -9.55 24.13 -4.92
C GLY A 113 -9.29 24.14 -3.41
N GLY A 114 -10.03 23.35 -2.64
CA GLY A 114 -9.77 23.12 -1.23
C GLY A 114 -8.46 22.35 -1.02
N TYR A 115 -7.75 22.63 0.06
CA TYR A 115 -6.49 21.96 0.41
C TYR A 115 -6.57 21.39 1.83
N LEU A 116 -6.11 20.15 2.00
CA LEU A 116 -6.04 19.47 3.28
C LEU A 116 -4.68 18.79 3.44
N GLU A 117 -4.05 18.97 4.61
CA GLU A 117 -2.92 18.16 5.06
C GLU A 117 -3.38 17.39 6.29
N CYS A 118 -3.34 16.06 6.22
CA CYS A 118 -3.81 15.19 7.28
C CYS A 118 -3.00 13.90 7.34
N LEU A 119 -3.08 13.16 8.43
CA LEU A 119 -2.52 11.81 8.47
C LEU A 119 -3.42 10.83 7.70
N SER A 120 -2.85 9.75 7.20
CA SER A 120 -3.62 8.69 6.52
C SER A 120 -4.68 8.04 7.42
N GLU A 121 -4.44 8.08 8.74
CA GLU A 121 -5.32 7.54 9.79
C GLU A 121 -6.52 8.46 10.07
N GLU A 122 -6.46 9.73 9.67
CA GLU A 122 -7.53 10.72 9.85
C GLU A 122 -8.58 10.68 8.72
N LEU A 123 -8.35 9.84 7.72
CA LEU A 123 -9.23 9.64 6.58
C LEU A 123 -10.01 8.33 6.74
N GLY A 124 -11.35 8.41 6.67
CA GLY A 124 -12.28 7.27 6.76
C GLY A 124 -12.91 6.84 5.43
#